data_AF-A0A534LWQ2-F1
#
_entry.id   AF-A0A534LWQ2-F1
#
_cell.length_a   1.000
_cell.length_b   1.000
_cell.length_c   1.000
_cell.angle_alpha   90.00
_cell.angle_beta   90.00
_cell.angle_gamma   90.00
#
_symmetry.space_group_name_H-M   'P 1'
#
loop_
_entity.id
_entity.type
_entity.pdbx_description
1 polymer ?
#
loop_
_entity_poly.entity_id
_entity_poly.type
_entity_poly.pdbx_seq_one_letter_code
_entity_poly.pdbx_strand_id
1 'polypeptide(L)'
;MAPAMPTARYLVFPRALEKTVPKRPHLEFDRHVPRFASADKFLVRNLDLQVFKRRRLVPRPSSMHLDLHNHTHYSPDSEVPPALLVARAKEMGLAGIAISDHNAVGGIPAAEVAAGPDFLVIPAVEISSKSGHILAYGVREVVPRDLGVPETVERIVALGGVAVAAHPYRFWSGLGEAAVVGAPFPAYETVNARTLRGGNARAQALARERGVGQTGGSDSHFLDEVARAVTVIDAGMLRADDVIQILGEGRTSAQGQNRGAAATVRYVTKAVGEWIVRGMRRI
;
A
#
# COMPACT_ATOMS: atom_id res chain seq x y z
N MET A 1 -5.71 -43.19 20.35
CA MET A 1 -6.88 -42.38 19.96
C MET A 1 -6.46 -40.92 19.98
N ALA A 2 -6.33 -40.29 18.82
CA ALA A 2 -6.00 -38.87 18.70
C ALA A 2 -7.31 -38.08 18.49
N PRO A 3 -7.50 -36.91 19.13
CA PRO A 3 -8.71 -36.12 18.91
C PRO A 3 -8.63 -35.37 17.58
N ALA A 4 -9.73 -35.41 16.83
CA ALA A 4 -9.89 -34.75 15.55
C ALA A 4 -9.95 -33.22 15.68
N MET A 5 -9.22 -32.51 14.82
CA MET A 5 -9.29 -31.05 14.65
C MET A 5 -10.56 -30.66 13.88
N PRO A 6 -11.31 -29.62 14.28
CA PRO A 6 -12.48 -29.18 13.53
C PRO A 6 -12.06 -28.40 12.28
N THR A 7 -12.60 -28.83 11.14
CA THR A 7 -12.49 -28.17 9.84
C THR A 7 -13.19 -26.81 9.85
N ALA A 8 -12.45 -25.73 9.57
CA ALA A 8 -13.03 -24.41 9.34
C ALA A 8 -13.83 -24.43 8.02
N ARG A 9 -15.15 -24.22 8.12
CA ARG A 9 -16.02 -24.00 6.97
C ARG A 9 -15.84 -22.56 6.50
N TYR A 10 -15.32 -22.38 5.29
CA TYR A 10 -15.35 -21.10 4.59
C TYR A 10 -16.81 -20.67 4.39
N LEU A 11 -17.16 -19.48 4.88
CA LEU A 11 -18.45 -18.84 4.60
C LEU A 11 -18.44 -18.38 3.14
N VAL A 12 -19.23 -19.06 2.31
CA VAL A 12 -19.56 -18.64 0.95
C VAL A 12 -20.63 -17.56 1.05
N PHE A 13 -20.33 -16.33 0.62
CA PHE A 13 -21.32 -15.25 0.54
C PHE A 13 -22.32 -15.50 -0.61
N PRO A 14 -23.64 -15.42 -0.38
CA PRO A 14 -24.63 -15.55 -1.44
C PRO A 14 -24.72 -14.28 -2.31
N ARG A 15 -24.64 -14.47 -3.63
CA ARG A 15 -25.00 -13.48 -4.66
C ARG A 15 -26.52 -13.33 -4.75
N ALA A 16 -27.05 -12.17 -4.37
CA ALA A 16 -28.35 -11.62 -4.82
C ALA A 16 -28.39 -10.15 -4.34
N LEU A 17 -28.81 -9.11 -5.07
CA LEU A 17 -29.77 -8.98 -6.16
C LEU A 17 -29.38 -7.81 -7.07
N GLU A 18 -29.48 -8.02 -8.38
CA GLU A 18 -29.64 -6.96 -9.37
C GLU A 18 -30.95 -6.21 -9.11
N LYS A 19 -30.88 -4.90 -8.90
CA LYS A 19 -32.02 -3.98 -9.03
C LYS A 19 -31.60 -2.71 -9.76
N THR A 20 -31.92 -2.67 -11.05
CA THR A 20 -32.40 -1.53 -11.84
C THR A 20 -31.92 -0.13 -11.43
N VAL A 21 -30.90 0.38 -12.12
CA VAL A 21 -30.56 1.82 -12.16
C VAL A 21 -31.41 2.50 -13.24
N PRO A 22 -32.17 3.57 -12.93
CA PRO A 22 -32.97 4.27 -13.94
C PRO A 22 -32.09 5.10 -14.89
N LYS A 23 -32.37 5.01 -16.20
CA LYS A 23 -31.76 5.82 -17.26
C LYS A 23 -32.03 7.31 -17.01
N ARG A 24 -30.99 8.14 -17.01
CA ARG A 24 -31.12 9.61 -17.14
C ARG A 24 -30.93 10.04 -18.60
N PRO A 25 -31.62 11.11 -19.05
CA PRO A 25 -31.79 11.45 -20.45
C PRO A 25 -30.55 12.08 -21.09
N HIS A 26 -30.47 11.91 -22.40
CA HIS A 26 -29.51 12.52 -23.31
C HIS A 26 -29.54 14.06 -23.20
N LEU A 27 -28.38 14.68 -22.97
CA LEU A 27 -28.16 16.09 -23.30
C LEU A 27 -27.40 16.14 -24.62
N GLU A 28 -28.12 16.51 -25.68
CA GLU A 28 -27.54 17.05 -26.91
C GLU A 28 -27.05 18.47 -26.64
N PHE A 29 -25.81 18.77 -27.02
CA PHE A 29 -25.36 20.15 -27.19
C PHE A 29 -25.09 20.41 -28.67
N ASP A 30 -25.81 21.42 -29.13
CA ASP A 30 -25.93 21.92 -30.48
C ASP A 30 -24.61 22.43 -31.05
N ARG A 31 -24.42 22.20 -32.36
CA ARG A 31 -23.28 22.65 -33.14
C ARG A 31 -23.56 24.05 -33.65
N HIS A 32 -22.83 25.05 -33.15
CA HIS A 32 -22.66 26.30 -33.89
C HIS A 32 -21.23 26.82 -33.82
N VAL A 33 -20.60 26.86 -34.99
CA VAL A 33 -19.28 27.43 -35.28
C VAL A 33 -19.49 28.81 -35.88
N PRO A 34 -18.82 29.87 -35.39
CA PRO A 34 -18.54 31.03 -36.22
C PRO A 34 -17.12 30.98 -36.78
N ARG A 35 -17.02 31.07 -38.11
CA ARG A 35 -15.78 31.31 -38.86
C ARG A 35 -15.31 32.75 -38.64
N PHE A 36 -14.00 32.95 -38.45
CA PHE A 36 -13.32 34.17 -38.88
C PHE A 36 -12.02 33.82 -39.64
N ALA A 37 -11.92 34.42 -40.83
CA ALA A 37 -10.80 34.42 -41.77
C ALA A 37 -9.65 35.28 -41.19
N SER A 38 -8.38 34.86 -41.22
CA SER A 38 -7.38 34.90 -42.31
C SER A 38 -6.25 35.87 -41.97
N ALA A 39 -5.01 35.45 -42.29
CA ALA A 39 -3.72 36.11 -42.05
C ALA A 39 -3.21 35.94 -40.60
N ASP A 40 -2.11 35.24 -40.31
CA ASP A 40 -0.84 35.28 -41.03
C ASP A 40 -0.25 33.90 -41.35
N LYS A 41 0.08 33.77 -42.63
CA LYS A 41 1.10 32.88 -43.15
C LYS A 41 2.45 33.41 -42.66
N PHE A 42 3.20 32.67 -41.84
CA PHE A 42 4.65 32.60 -41.97
C PHE A 42 5.18 31.41 -41.16
N LEU A 43 5.93 30.52 -41.82
CA LEU A 43 6.65 29.35 -41.28
C LEU A 43 5.75 28.25 -40.69
N VAL A 44 5.63 27.03 -41.24
CA VAL A 44 6.70 26.13 -41.71
C VAL A 44 6.12 25.20 -42.78
N ARG A 45 6.81 25.16 -43.92
CA ARG A 45 6.63 24.19 -45.01
C ARG A 45 7.13 22.82 -44.57
N ASN A 46 6.45 21.78 -45.04
CA ASN A 46 6.83 20.37 -45.07
C ASN A 46 6.73 19.59 -43.75
N LEU A 47 5.60 18.92 -43.55
CA LEU A 47 5.64 17.52 -43.12
C LEU A 47 4.47 16.77 -43.76
N ASP A 48 4.84 15.83 -44.62
CA ASP A 48 3.94 14.99 -45.41
C ASP A 48 2.91 14.24 -44.56
N LEU A 49 1.67 14.30 -45.05
CA LEU A 49 0.63 13.32 -44.78
C LEU A 49 1.06 11.98 -45.37
N GLN A 50 1.52 11.04 -44.53
CA GLN A 50 1.37 9.58 -44.73
C GLN A 50 2.06 8.76 -43.62
N VAL A 51 1.45 8.63 -42.42
CA VAL A 51 1.56 7.38 -41.64
C VAL A 51 0.29 7.17 -40.82
N PHE A 52 -0.70 6.51 -41.42
CA PHE A 52 -1.69 5.76 -40.66
C PHE A 52 -0.99 4.57 -39.98
N LYS A 53 -1.47 4.20 -38.78
CA LYS A 53 -1.17 2.96 -38.04
C LYS A 53 0.22 2.86 -37.41
N ARG A 54 0.26 3.18 -36.12
CA ARG A 54 0.36 2.16 -35.03
C ARG A 54 0.09 2.89 -33.72
N ARG A 55 -1.10 2.70 -33.12
CA ARG A 55 -1.18 2.75 -31.65
C ARG A 55 -0.13 1.75 -31.20
N ARG A 56 1.02 2.21 -30.69
CA ARG A 56 1.91 1.32 -29.93
C ARG A 56 1.01 0.75 -28.85
N LEU A 57 0.69 -0.53 -28.96
CA LEU A 57 0.27 -1.32 -27.81
C LEU A 57 1.46 -1.21 -26.86
N VAL A 58 1.42 -0.24 -25.94
CA VAL A 58 2.31 -0.27 -24.78
C VAL A 58 1.94 -1.58 -24.10
N PRO A 59 2.84 -2.58 -24.02
CA PRO A 59 2.54 -3.80 -23.29
C PRO A 59 2.12 -3.34 -21.89
N ARG A 60 0.89 -3.66 -21.48
CA ARG A 60 0.56 -3.47 -20.06
C ARG A 60 1.59 -4.29 -19.29
N PRO A 61 2.25 -3.71 -18.28
CA PRO A 61 3.17 -4.49 -17.47
C PRO A 61 2.40 -5.70 -16.93
N SER A 62 3.01 -6.88 -17.06
CA SER A 62 2.43 -8.14 -16.57
C SER A 62 2.33 -8.20 -15.05
N SER A 63 3.06 -7.30 -14.38
CA SER A 63 3.11 -7.17 -12.94
C SER A 63 3.03 -5.70 -12.51
N MET A 64 2.44 -5.48 -11.35
CA MET A 64 2.29 -4.18 -10.70
C MET A 64 3.23 -4.11 -9.49
N HIS A 65 3.98 -3.00 -9.37
CA HIS A 65 4.80 -2.70 -8.20
C HIS A 65 4.15 -1.64 -7.33
N LEU A 66 3.98 -1.97 -6.05
CA LEU A 66 3.35 -1.12 -5.05
C LEU A 66 4.26 -1.00 -3.83
N ASP A 67 4.47 0.21 -3.32
CA ASP A 67 5.11 0.40 -2.02
C ASP A 67 4.03 0.44 -0.93
N LEU A 68 3.86 -0.64 -0.18
CA LEU A 68 2.71 -0.81 0.71
C LEU A 68 2.97 -0.40 2.17
N HIS A 69 4.03 0.36 2.46
CA HIS A 69 4.31 0.85 3.81
C HIS A 69 5.03 2.20 3.74
N ASN A 70 4.32 3.31 3.96
CA ASN A 70 4.89 4.66 3.88
C ASN A 70 4.26 5.59 4.91
N HIS A 71 5.09 6.50 5.45
CA HIS A 71 4.72 7.45 6.48
C HIS A 71 4.82 8.89 6.00
N THR A 72 3.86 9.71 6.39
CA THR A 72 3.74 11.13 6.07
C THR A 72 3.79 11.97 7.35
N HIS A 73 3.72 13.30 7.23
CA HIS A 73 3.64 14.19 8.40
C HIS A 73 2.41 14.01 9.30
N TYR A 74 1.45 13.16 8.90
CA TYR A 74 0.35 12.76 9.78
C TYR A 74 0.76 11.66 10.77
N SER A 75 1.92 11.03 10.57
CA SER A 75 2.61 10.20 11.55
C SER A 75 3.56 11.06 12.40
N PRO A 76 3.68 10.83 13.72
CA PRO A 76 4.53 11.65 14.60
C PRO A 76 6.04 11.52 14.35
N ASP A 77 6.47 10.62 13.47
CA ASP A 77 7.87 10.32 13.18
C ASP A 77 8.26 10.56 11.71
N SER A 78 7.39 11.17 10.90
CA SER A 78 7.72 11.57 9.53
C SER A 78 7.39 13.05 9.34
N GLU A 79 8.12 13.70 8.45
CA GLU A 79 7.89 15.10 8.06
C GLU A 79 7.48 15.19 6.58
N VAL A 80 7.32 14.04 5.90
CA VAL A 80 7.10 13.98 4.46
C VAL A 80 5.65 14.38 4.13
N PRO A 81 5.42 15.42 3.31
CA PRO A 81 4.07 15.75 2.83
C PRO A 81 3.51 14.65 1.91
N PRO A 82 2.23 14.25 2.04
CA PRO A 82 1.62 13.23 1.20
C PRO A 82 1.79 13.49 -0.31
N ALA A 83 1.67 14.75 -0.75
CA ALA A 83 1.84 15.11 -2.15
C ALA A 83 3.26 14.87 -2.69
N LEU A 84 4.29 15.14 -1.88
CA LEU A 84 5.68 14.87 -2.27
C LEU A 84 5.98 13.38 -2.27
N LEU A 85 5.41 12.63 -1.32
CA LEU A 85 5.51 11.17 -1.30
C LEU A 85 4.93 10.56 -2.59
N VAL A 86 3.73 10.98 -2.99
CA VAL A 86 3.07 10.55 -4.24
C VAL A 86 3.90 10.93 -5.47
N ALA A 87 4.38 12.17 -5.55
CA ALA A 87 5.22 12.62 -6.66
C ALA A 87 6.48 11.76 -6.78
N ARG A 88 7.15 11.50 -5.66
CA ARG A 88 8.36 10.68 -5.61
C ARG A 88 8.07 9.24 -6.02
N ALA A 89 6.97 8.66 -5.57
CA ALA A 89 6.59 7.30 -5.93
C ALA A 89 6.30 7.15 -7.43
N LYS A 90 5.67 8.15 -8.06
CA LYS A 90 5.47 8.22 -9.52
C LYS A 90 6.80 8.30 -10.27
N GLU A 91 7.74 9.14 -9.82
CA GLU A 91 9.09 9.23 -10.41
C GLU A 91 9.83 7.90 -10.37
N MET A 92 9.61 7.10 -9.32
CA MET A 92 10.18 5.76 -9.17
C MET A 92 9.47 4.69 -10.02
N GLY A 93 8.46 5.05 -10.81
CA GLY A 93 7.73 4.15 -11.69
C GLY A 93 6.82 3.15 -10.97
N LEU A 94 6.42 3.46 -9.73
CA LEU A 94 5.43 2.65 -9.01
C LEU A 94 4.04 2.81 -9.64
N ALA A 95 3.19 1.80 -9.49
CA ALA A 95 1.78 1.90 -9.84
C ALA A 95 0.93 2.51 -8.72
N GLY A 96 1.46 2.50 -7.50
CA GLY A 96 0.76 2.99 -6.33
C GLY A 96 1.57 2.86 -5.05
N ILE A 97 1.03 3.47 -4.00
CA ILE A 97 1.54 3.39 -2.62
C ILE A 97 0.41 3.13 -1.64
N ALA A 98 0.73 2.57 -0.47
CA ALA A 98 -0.13 2.70 0.69
C ALA A 98 0.34 3.87 1.57
N ILE A 99 -0.61 4.66 2.08
CA ILE A 99 -0.36 5.57 3.19
C ILE A 99 -0.69 4.81 4.46
N SER A 100 0.27 4.66 5.36
CA SER A 100 0.17 3.82 6.55
C SER A 100 0.68 4.55 7.78
N ASP A 101 0.26 5.81 7.97
CA ASP A 101 0.66 6.62 9.11
C ASP A 101 0.34 5.93 10.44
N HIS A 102 1.16 6.18 11.48
CA HIS A 102 0.97 5.56 12.78
C HIS A 102 -0.33 5.98 13.45
N ASN A 103 -1.26 5.03 13.59
CA ASN A 103 -2.55 5.20 14.27
C ASN A 103 -3.38 6.39 13.75
N ALA A 104 -3.16 6.82 12.51
CA ALA A 104 -3.78 8.00 11.91
C ALA A 104 -4.23 7.71 10.47
N VAL A 105 -5.28 8.41 10.03
CA VAL A 105 -5.87 8.25 8.68
C VAL A 105 -5.79 9.54 7.85
N GLY A 106 -5.26 10.62 8.42
CA GLY A 106 -5.28 11.96 7.83
C GLY A 106 -4.49 12.09 6.52
N GLY A 107 -3.41 11.31 6.36
CA GLY A 107 -2.59 11.33 5.15
C GLY A 107 -3.27 10.70 3.93
N ILE A 108 -4.25 9.82 4.14
CA ILE A 108 -4.95 9.09 3.06
C ILE A 108 -5.64 10.06 2.08
N PRO A 109 -6.61 10.90 2.49
CA PRO A 109 -7.30 11.79 1.56
C PRO A 109 -6.35 12.81 0.90
N ALA A 110 -5.33 13.28 1.63
CA ALA A 110 -4.34 14.21 1.08
C ALA A 110 -3.51 13.56 -0.04
N ALA A 111 -3.12 12.29 0.12
CA ALA A 111 -2.43 11.52 -0.92
C ALA A 111 -3.34 11.22 -2.11
N GLU A 112 -4.61 10.83 -1.88
CA GLU A 112 -5.59 10.54 -2.94
C GLU A 112 -5.77 11.76 -3.86
N VAL A 113 -5.92 12.95 -3.27
CA VAL A 113 -6.03 14.21 -4.03
C VAL A 113 -4.78 14.47 -4.88
N ALA A 114 -3.57 14.25 -4.32
CA ALA A 114 -2.33 14.45 -5.04
C ALA A 114 -2.05 13.39 -6.14
N ALA A 115 -2.58 12.18 -5.96
CA ALA A 115 -2.38 11.07 -6.88
C ALA A 115 -3.14 11.24 -8.19
N GLY A 116 -4.37 11.74 -8.15
CA GLY A 116 -5.23 11.77 -9.33
C GLY A 116 -5.59 10.35 -9.81
N PRO A 117 -6.21 10.21 -11.01
CA PRO A 117 -6.83 8.96 -11.43
C PRO A 117 -5.86 7.86 -11.87
N ASP A 118 -4.62 8.21 -12.22
CA ASP A 118 -3.66 7.30 -12.86
C ASP A 118 -2.65 6.65 -11.89
N PHE A 119 -2.82 6.86 -10.57
CA PHE A 119 -1.92 6.33 -9.56
C PHE A 119 -2.69 5.86 -8.33
N LEU A 120 -2.41 4.65 -7.87
CA LEU A 120 -3.16 4.07 -6.76
C LEU A 120 -2.66 4.62 -5.42
N VAL A 121 -3.61 5.03 -4.58
CA VAL A 121 -3.39 5.23 -3.15
C VAL A 121 -4.21 4.17 -2.43
N ILE A 122 -3.53 3.26 -1.75
CA ILE A 122 -4.14 2.23 -0.94
C ILE A 122 -4.34 2.81 0.47
N PRO A 123 -5.59 2.94 0.96
CA PRO A 123 -5.83 3.41 2.32
C PRO A 123 -5.27 2.38 3.30
N ALA A 124 -4.42 2.81 4.23
CA ALA A 124 -3.92 1.95 5.29
C ALA A 124 -3.60 2.71 6.58
N VAL A 125 -3.35 1.96 7.65
CA VAL A 125 -2.89 2.48 8.94
C VAL A 125 -1.85 1.51 9.51
N GLU A 126 -0.73 2.01 10.03
CA GLU A 126 0.15 1.19 10.87
C GLU A 126 -0.29 1.32 12.34
N ILE A 127 -0.92 0.29 12.86
CA ILE A 127 -1.50 0.28 14.21
C ILE A 127 -0.46 -0.23 15.19
N SER A 128 -0.20 0.55 16.24
CA SER A 128 0.62 0.13 17.38
C SER A 128 -0.20 -0.77 18.30
N SER A 129 0.01 -2.09 18.25
CA SER A 129 -0.59 -3.04 19.22
C SER A 129 0.33 -3.26 20.43
N LYS A 130 -0.13 -4.01 21.44
CA LYS A 130 0.69 -4.40 22.59
C LYS A 130 1.96 -5.18 22.21
N SER A 131 1.90 -5.96 21.13
CA SER A 131 3.00 -6.84 20.71
C SER A 131 3.95 -6.19 19.70
N GLY A 132 3.47 -5.19 18.96
CA GLY A 132 4.20 -4.54 17.86
C GLY A 132 3.22 -4.04 16.81
N HIS A 133 3.69 -3.80 15.60
CA HIS A 133 2.87 -3.13 14.59
C HIS A 133 2.06 -4.07 13.70
N ILE A 134 0.87 -3.64 13.29
CA ILE A 134 -0.01 -4.31 12.34
C ILE A 134 -0.37 -3.31 11.25
N LEU A 135 -0.23 -3.71 9.98
CA LEU A 135 -0.68 -2.92 8.85
C LEU A 135 -2.14 -3.26 8.56
N ALA A 136 -3.01 -2.26 8.54
CA ALA A 136 -4.42 -2.41 8.25
C ALA A 136 -4.75 -1.77 6.90
N TYR A 137 -4.89 -2.56 5.85
CA TYR A 137 -5.25 -2.07 4.51
C TYR A 137 -6.76 -2.01 4.31
N GLY A 138 -7.24 -1.06 3.51
CA GLY A 138 -8.67 -0.85 3.27
C GLY A 138 -9.40 -0.08 4.38
N VAL A 139 -8.70 0.26 5.46
CA VAL A 139 -9.28 0.94 6.62
C VAL A 139 -9.13 2.45 6.48
N ARG A 140 -10.23 3.19 6.72
CA ARG A 140 -10.28 4.65 6.73
C ARG A 140 -10.65 5.23 8.09
N GLU A 141 -10.81 4.39 9.09
CA GLU A 141 -11.18 4.75 10.45
C GLU A 141 -10.05 4.41 11.43
N VAL A 142 -9.93 5.18 12.50
CA VAL A 142 -8.89 4.92 13.51
C VAL A 142 -9.26 3.67 14.31
N VAL A 143 -8.42 2.64 14.22
CA VAL A 143 -8.47 1.49 15.13
C VAL A 143 -7.70 1.85 16.41
N PRO A 144 -8.25 1.59 17.61
CA PRO A 144 -7.55 1.91 18.85
C PRO A 144 -6.19 1.21 18.94
N ARG A 145 -5.18 1.96 19.41
CA ARG A 145 -3.85 1.44 19.73
C ARG A 145 -3.83 0.62 21.02
N ASP A 146 -2.71 -0.06 21.27
CA ASP A 146 -2.39 -0.80 22.49
C ASP A 146 -3.40 -1.91 22.83
N LEU A 147 -4.06 -2.47 21.81
CA LEU A 147 -4.90 -3.66 21.92
C LEU A 147 -4.08 -4.94 21.79
N GLY A 148 -4.68 -6.07 22.17
CA GLY A 148 -4.13 -7.39 21.84
C GLY A 148 -4.23 -7.66 20.34
N VAL A 149 -3.27 -8.42 19.79
CA VAL A 149 -3.22 -8.72 18.35
C VAL A 149 -4.53 -9.33 17.79
N PRO A 150 -5.16 -10.33 18.44
CA PRO A 150 -6.44 -10.86 17.96
C PRO A 150 -7.54 -9.79 17.89
N GLU A 151 -7.65 -8.96 18.93
CA GLU A 151 -8.65 -7.87 19.00
C GLU A 151 -8.39 -6.80 17.93
N THR A 152 -7.12 -6.46 17.67
CA THR A 152 -6.77 -5.55 16.57
C THR A 152 -7.18 -6.12 15.22
N VAL A 153 -6.87 -7.39 14.95
CA VAL A 153 -7.23 -8.06 13.69
C VAL A 153 -8.74 -8.13 13.51
N GLU A 154 -9.50 -8.50 14.54
CA GLU A 154 -10.96 -8.54 14.50
C GLU A 154 -11.56 -7.18 14.16
N ARG A 155 -11.05 -6.08 14.75
CA ARG A 155 -11.50 -4.72 14.43
C ARG A 155 -11.18 -4.33 12.98
N ILE A 156 -10.00 -4.66 12.49
CA ILE A 156 -9.63 -4.40 11.08
C ILE A 156 -10.62 -5.11 10.14
N VAL A 157 -10.90 -6.38 10.40
CA VAL A 157 -11.84 -7.18 9.58
C VAL A 157 -13.27 -6.65 9.69
N ALA A 158 -13.70 -6.22 10.88
CA ALA A 158 -15.02 -5.62 11.07
C ALA A 158 -15.22 -4.32 10.25
N LEU A 159 -14.13 -3.60 9.97
CA LEU A 159 -14.12 -2.43 9.08
C LEU A 159 -13.97 -2.79 7.59
N GLY A 160 -14.00 -4.09 7.24
CA GLY A 160 -13.81 -4.57 5.88
C GLY A 160 -12.36 -4.52 5.40
N GLY A 161 -11.41 -4.33 6.32
CA GLY A 161 -9.99 -4.24 6.00
C GLY A 161 -9.25 -5.58 6.02
N VAL A 162 -7.99 -5.53 5.61
CA VAL A 162 -7.06 -6.66 5.63
C VAL A 162 -5.90 -6.35 6.57
N ALA A 163 -5.71 -7.20 7.57
CA ALA A 163 -4.59 -7.11 8.51
C ALA A 163 -3.36 -7.83 7.94
N VAL A 164 -2.19 -7.20 8.01
CA VAL A 164 -0.90 -7.78 7.62
C VAL A 164 0.08 -7.62 8.77
N ALA A 165 0.84 -8.67 9.07
CA ALA A 165 1.86 -8.61 10.11
C ALA A 165 3.03 -7.72 9.67
N ALA A 166 3.20 -6.56 10.30
CA ALA A 166 4.28 -5.63 9.97
C ALA A 166 5.62 -6.15 10.49
N HIS A 167 6.62 -6.18 9.59
CA HIS A 167 8.02 -6.56 9.79
C HIS A 167 8.25 -7.43 11.06
N PRO A 168 7.79 -8.70 11.07
CA PRO A 168 7.63 -9.49 12.30
C PRO A 168 8.85 -9.58 13.21
N TYR A 169 10.05 -9.55 12.60
CA TYR A 169 11.33 -9.70 13.28
C TYR A 169 12.13 -8.39 13.38
N ARG A 170 11.51 -7.23 13.16
CA ARG A 170 12.14 -5.93 13.41
C ARG A 170 12.34 -5.76 14.92
N PHE A 171 13.56 -5.39 15.32
CA PHE A 171 13.87 -5.11 16.72
C PHE A 171 13.02 -3.93 17.22
N TRP A 172 12.49 -4.02 18.45
CA TRP A 172 11.57 -3.09 19.13
C TRP A 172 10.13 -2.99 18.63
N SER A 173 9.88 -2.91 17.32
CA SER A 173 8.55 -2.64 16.78
C SER A 173 7.96 -3.78 15.94
N GLY A 174 8.75 -4.82 15.64
CA GLY A 174 8.25 -6.01 14.99
C GLY A 174 7.18 -6.70 15.82
N LEU A 175 6.15 -7.23 15.14
CA LEU A 175 5.01 -7.86 15.79
C LEU A 175 5.38 -9.08 16.65
N GLY A 176 6.48 -9.75 16.31
CA GLY A 176 6.97 -10.94 16.99
C GLY A 176 6.31 -12.23 16.50
N GLU A 177 7.10 -13.29 16.40
CA GLU A 177 6.67 -14.58 15.84
C GLU A 177 5.47 -15.20 16.57
N ALA A 178 5.47 -15.18 17.90
CA ALA A 178 4.37 -15.75 18.69
C ALA A 178 3.04 -15.06 18.41
N ALA A 179 3.04 -13.74 18.22
CA ALA A 179 1.85 -12.98 17.90
C ALA A 179 1.40 -13.20 16.44
N VAL A 180 2.36 -13.28 15.52
CA VAL A 180 2.10 -13.60 14.11
C VAL A 180 1.46 -14.98 13.94
N VAL A 181 2.00 -15.98 14.64
CA VAL A 181 1.48 -17.35 14.60
C VAL A 181 0.14 -17.48 15.35
N GLY A 182 -0.09 -16.62 16.35
CA GLY A 182 -1.29 -16.64 17.19
C GLY A 182 -2.53 -15.98 16.59
N ALA A 183 -2.44 -15.38 15.39
CA ALA A 183 -3.57 -14.70 14.75
C ALA A 183 -3.60 -14.95 13.23
N PRO A 184 -4.79 -14.91 12.59
CA PRO A 184 -4.92 -15.19 11.16
C PRO A 184 -4.55 -13.96 10.33
N PHE A 185 -3.32 -13.88 9.86
CA PHE A 185 -2.93 -12.90 8.83
C PHE A 185 -2.84 -13.58 7.46
N PRO A 186 -3.47 -13.03 6.40
CA PRO A 186 -3.36 -13.53 5.05
C PRO A 186 -1.99 -13.26 4.41
N ALA A 187 -1.22 -12.31 4.95
CA ALA A 187 0.13 -12.01 4.49
C ALA A 187 1.02 -11.44 5.61
N TYR A 188 2.34 -11.55 5.42
CA TYR A 188 3.35 -10.94 6.28
C TYR A 188 4.20 -9.95 5.48
N GLU A 189 4.62 -8.86 6.12
CA GLU A 189 5.63 -7.97 5.55
C GLU A 189 7.00 -8.64 5.69
N THR A 190 7.49 -9.16 4.57
CA THR A 190 8.70 -9.99 4.52
C THR A 190 9.90 -9.26 3.92
N VAL A 191 9.67 -8.14 3.26
CA VAL A 191 10.71 -7.24 2.76
C VAL A 191 10.40 -5.82 3.22
N ASN A 192 10.87 -5.49 4.41
CA ASN A 192 10.81 -4.12 4.94
C ASN A 192 12.19 -3.46 4.80
N ALA A 193 12.27 -2.29 4.15
CA ALA A 193 13.56 -1.66 3.85
C ALA A 193 14.27 -1.08 5.09
N ARG A 194 13.55 -0.91 6.22
CA ARG A 194 14.11 -0.53 7.52
C ARG A 194 14.40 -1.73 8.41
N THR A 195 14.23 -2.95 7.94
CA THR A 195 14.56 -4.19 8.65
C THR A 195 15.87 -4.80 8.16
N LEU A 196 16.66 -5.33 9.09
CA LEU A 196 17.92 -6.01 8.77
C LEU A 196 17.67 -7.30 7.98
N ARG A 197 18.63 -7.71 7.15
CA ARG A 197 18.54 -8.91 6.30
C ARG A 197 18.09 -10.17 7.06
N GLY A 198 18.61 -10.39 8.27
CA GLY A 198 18.22 -11.54 9.09
C GLY A 198 16.75 -11.54 9.49
N GLY A 199 16.17 -10.37 9.78
CA GLY A 199 14.76 -10.22 10.12
C GLY A 199 13.86 -10.50 8.91
N ASN A 200 14.17 -9.90 7.75
CA ASN A 200 13.43 -10.16 6.51
C ASN A 200 13.53 -11.63 6.09
N ALA A 201 14.72 -12.25 6.17
CA ALA A 201 14.90 -13.66 5.83
C ALA A 201 14.05 -14.60 6.71
N ARG A 202 13.94 -14.31 8.01
CA ARG A 202 13.06 -15.05 8.93
C ARG A 202 11.58 -14.85 8.60
N ALA A 203 11.17 -13.61 8.30
CA ALA A 203 9.79 -13.31 7.90
C ALA A 203 9.39 -14.06 6.62
N GLN A 204 10.28 -14.08 5.62
CA GLN A 204 10.08 -14.84 4.40
C GLN A 204 10.00 -16.35 4.64
N ALA A 205 10.85 -16.90 5.50
CA ALA A 205 10.81 -18.32 5.85
C ALA A 205 9.48 -18.68 6.53
N LEU A 206 9.04 -17.88 7.49
CA LEU A 206 7.76 -18.08 8.18
C LEU A 206 6.56 -17.94 7.23
N ALA A 207 6.57 -16.96 6.32
CA ALA A 207 5.50 -16.80 5.34
C ALA A 207 5.36 -18.03 4.44
N ARG A 208 6.50 -18.58 3.96
CA ARG A 208 6.53 -19.81 3.14
C ARG A 208 6.07 -21.03 3.93
N GLU A 209 6.52 -21.18 5.17
CA GLU A 209 6.09 -22.28 6.05
C GLU A 209 4.57 -22.28 6.25
N ARG A 210 3.99 -21.09 6.41
CA ARG A 210 2.56 -20.90 6.68
C ARG A 210 1.69 -20.84 5.43
N GLY A 211 2.29 -20.75 4.25
CA GLY A 211 1.55 -20.64 2.98
C GLY A 211 0.75 -19.35 2.85
N VAL A 212 1.24 -18.25 3.44
CA VAL A 212 0.59 -16.92 3.38
C VAL A 212 1.31 -16.00 2.39
N GLY A 213 0.64 -14.90 2.03
CA GLY A 213 1.19 -13.89 1.13
C GLY A 213 2.42 -13.18 1.71
N GLN A 214 3.19 -12.60 0.81
CA GLN A 214 4.36 -11.79 1.15
C GLN A 214 4.15 -10.37 0.67
N THR A 215 4.32 -9.39 1.56
CA THR A 215 4.32 -7.97 1.21
C THR A 215 5.70 -7.35 1.42
N GLY A 216 5.96 -6.30 0.67
CA GLY A 216 7.13 -5.46 0.78
C GLY A 216 6.74 -3.98 0.84
N GLY A 217 7.52 -3.22 1.61
CA GLY A 217 7.29 -1.80 1.82
C GLY A 217 8.56 -1.10 2.26
N SER A 218 8.74 0.13 1.81
CA SER A 218 9.92 0.93 2.15
C SER A 218 9.95 1.34 3.63
N ASP A 219 8.78 1.45 4.26
CA ASP A 219 8.60 2.02 5.59
C ASP A 219 9.19 3.44 5.60
N SER A 220 8.98 4.17 4.49
CA SER A 220 9.66 5.44 4.25
C SER A 220 9.21 6.50 5.24
N HIS A 221 10.17 7.13 5.91
CA HIS A 221 9.96 8.36 6.67
C HIS A 221 10.71 9.55 6.04
N PHE A 222 11.43 9.28 4.95
CA PHE A 222 12.16 10.24 4.13
C PHE A 222 11.98 9.91 2.66
N LEU A 223 12.00 10.93 1.79
CA LEU A 223 11.76 10.75 0.34
C LEU A 223 12.81 9.87 -0.35
N ASP A 224 14.03 9.76 0.19
CA ASP A 224 15.10 8.90 -0.37
C ASP A 224 14.90 7.41 -0.06
N GLU A 225 13.92 7.06 0.78
CA GLU A 225 13.61 5.68 1.17
C GLU A 225 12.52 5.04 0.30
N VAL A 226 11.67 5.85 -0.33
CA VAL A 226 10.53 5.41 -1.16
C VAL A 226 10.99 4.39 -2.21
N ALA A 227 10.17 3.35 -2.41
CA ALA A 227 10.39 2.27 -3.37
C ALA A 227 11.61 1.37 -3.11
N ARG A 228 12.31 1.50 -1.97
CA ARG A 228 13.40 0.58 -1.62
C ARG A 228 12.94 -0.86 -1.42
N ALA A 229 11.66 -1.07 -1.10
CA ALA A 229 11.01 -2.36 -1.16
C ALA A 229 9.56 -2.20 -1.64
N VAL A 230 9.08 -3.20 -2.36
CA VAL A 230 7.77 -3.19 -3.01
C VAL A 230 7.10 -4.56 -2.92
N THR A 231 5.78 -4.52 -2.93
CA THR A 231 4.92 -5.66 -3.19
C THR A 231 4.68 -5.78 -4.69
N VAL A 232 4.76 -7.01 -5.19
CA VAL A 232 4.55 -7.36 -6.60
C VAL A 232 3.26 -8.15 -6.73
N ILE A 233 2.41 -7.73 -7.66
CA ILE A 233 1.18 -8.43 -8.03
C ILE A 233 1.25 -8.75 -9.53
N ASP A 234 1.25 -10.04 -9.88
CA ASP A 234 1.27 -10.51 -11.27
C ASP A 234 -0.12 -10.44 -11.91
N ALA A 235 -0.64 -9.22 -12.02
CA ALA A 235 -1.91 -8.91 -12.65
C ALA A 235 -1.77 -7.67 -13.54
N GLY A 236 -2.74 -7.49 -14.44
CA GLY A 236 -2.88 -6.25 -15.21
C GLY A 236 -3.25 -5.05 -14.33
N MET A 237 -3.63 -3.93 -14.95
CA MET A 237 -4.02 -2.73 -14.18
C MET A 237 -5.20 -3.02 -13.24
N LEU A 238 -4.99 -2.77 -11.95
CA LEU A 238 -5.92 -3.00 -10.85
C LEU A 238 -6.47 -1.68 -10.30
N ARG A 239 -7.57 -1.77 -9.56
CA ARG A 239 -8.05 -0.73 -8.65
C ARG A 239 -7.55 -1.00 -7.23
N ALA A 240 -7.67 -0.01 -6.35
CA ALA A 240 -7.28 -0.15 -4.95
C ALA A 240 -8.01 -1.31 -4.25
N ASP A 241 -9.31 -1.48 -4.50
CA ASP A 241 -10.11 -2.57 -3.92
C ASP A 241 -9.63 -3.95 -4.40
N ASP A 242 -9.22 -4.08 -5.66
CA ASP A 242 -8.67 -5.33 -6.19
C ASP A 242 -7.35 -5.69 -5.50
N VAL A 243 -6.50 -4.69 -5.22
CA VAL A 243 -5.26 -4.87 -4.46
C VAL A 243 -5.56 -5.35 -3.04
N ILE A 244 -6.52 -4.75 -2.35
CA ILE A 244 -6.93 -5.15 -0.99
C ILE A 244 -7.47 -6.59 -1.00
N GLN A 245 -8.29 -6.95 -1.99
CA GLN A 245 -8.78 -8.33 -2.13
C GLN A 245 -7.61 -9.32 -2.33
N ILE A 246 -6.68 -9.03 -3.22
CA ILE A 246 -5.52 -9.89 -3.50
C ILE A 246 -4.62 -10.05 -2.26
N LEU A 247 -4.47 -8.98 -1.45
CA LEU A 247 -3.79 -9.06 -0.15
C LEU A 247 -4.53 -10.01 0.79
N GLY A 248 -5.86 -9.93 0.86
CA GLY A 248 -6.70 -10.83 1.65
C GLY A 248 -6.63 -12.30 1.20
N GLU A 249 -6.40 -12.54 -0.09
CA GLU A 249 -6.18 -13.87 -0.68
C GLU A 249 -4.74 -14.39 -0.47
N GLY A 250 -3.81 -13.55 0.02
CA GLY A 250 -2.41 -13.92 0.19
C GLY A 250 -1.67 -14.14 -1.13
N ARG A 251 -2.14 -13.56 -2.25
CA ARG A 251 -1.62 -13.79 -3.60
C ARG A 251 -0.61 -12.72 -4.03
N THR A 252 0.29 -12.35 -3.12
CA THR A 252 1.30 -11.32 -3.34
C THR A 252 2.70 -11.86 -3.09
N SER A 253 3.69 -11.24 -3.76
CA SER A 253 5.10 -11.45 -3.47
C SER A 253 5.79 -10.13 -3.17
N ALA A 254 7.03 -10.19 -2.66
CA ALA A 254 7.76 -9.02 -2.20
C ALA A 254 9.20 -9.03 -2.73
N GLN A 255 9.70 -7.85 -3.08
CA GLN A 255 11.08 -7.66 -3.52
C GLN A 255 11.62 -6.33 -3.00
N GLY A 256 12.94 -6.20 -2.89
CA GLY A 256 13.54 -4.95 -2.41
C GLY A 256 14.84 -5.13 -1.65
N GLN A 257 15.22 -4.06 -0.96
CA GLN A 257 16.44 -3.92 -0.20
C GLN A 257 16.19 -4.14 1.29
N ASN A 258 17.24 -4.53 2.01
CA ASN A 258 17.25 -4.57 3.47
C ASN A 258 17.88 -3.29 4.03
N ARG A 259 17.70 -3.01 5.32
CA ARG A 259 18.40 -1.91 5.97
C ARG A 259 19.91 -2.14 5.98
N GLY A 260 20.65 -1.23 5.33
CA GLY A 260 22.11 -1.21 5.32
C GLY A 260 22.74 -0.58 6.57
N ALA A 261 24.07 -0.60 6.66
CA ALA A 261 24.81 -0.06 7.80
C ALA A 261 24.59 1.46 8.01
N ALA A 262 24.73 2.27 6.96
CA ALA A 262 24.49 3.72 7.03
C ALA A 262 23.05 4.06 7.44
N ALA A 263 22.07 3.35 6.88
CA ALA A 263 20.66 3.49 7.25
C ALA A 263 20.39 3.04 8.69
N THR A 264 21.15 2.09 9.23
CA THR A 264 21.04 1.65 10.62
C THR A 264 21.46 2.75 11.59
N VAL A 265 22.57 3.45 11.32
CA VAL A 265 22.99 4.60 12.13
C VAL A 265 21.91 5.68 12.14
N ARG A 266 21.42 6.08 10.96
CA ARG A 266 20.32 7.06 10.83
C ARG A 266 19.07 6.63 11.59
N TYR A 267 18.67 5.36 11.45
CA TYR A 267 17.52 4.79 12.13
C TYR A 267 17.65 4.84 13.65
N VAL A 268 18.77 4.35 14.20
CA VAL A 268 18.97 4.28 15.66
C VAL A 268 18.98 5.69 16.25
N THR A 269 19.74 6.61 15.65
CA THR A 269 19.82 8.00 16.12
C THR A 269 18.44 8.66 16.13
N LYS A 270 17.65 8.49 15.06
CA LYS A 270 16.29 9.02 14.96
C LYS A 270 15.36 8.38 16.00
N ALA A 271 15.27 7.05 16.01
CA ALA A 271 14.35 6.31 16.87
C ALA A 271 14.61 6.58 18.37
N VAL A 272 15.88 6.63 18.78
CA VAL A 272 16.26 6.94 20.17
C VAL A 272 15.95 8.40 20.49
N GLY A 273 16.29 9.34 19.61
CA GLY A 273 16.01 10.76 19.81
C GLY A 273 14.52 11.04 19.97
N GLU A 274 13.70 10.52 19.08
CA GLU A 274 12.24 10.66 19.14
C GLU A 274 11.65 9.99 20.37
N TRP A 275 12.14 8.82 20.76
CA TRP A 275 11.70 8.13 21.97
C TRP A 275 11.98 8.96 23.24
N ILE A 276 13.16 9.59 23.31
CA ILE A 276 13.50 10.51 24.41
C ILE A 276 12.56 11.72 24.42
N VAL A 277 12.36 12.38 23.27
CA VAL A 277 11.47 13.54 23.14
C VAL A 277 10.03 13.19 23.56
N ARG A 278 9.57 11.97 23.29
CA ARG A 278 8.25 11.46 23.68
C ARG A 278 8.16 10.99 25.14
N GLY A 279 9.17 11.26 25.96
CA GLY A 279 9.19 10.87 27.37
C GLY A 279 9.28 9.36 27.56
N MET A 280 10.08 8.69 26.72
CA MET A 280 10.33 7.25 26.75
C MET A 280 9.10 6.37 26.46
N ARG A 281 8.13 6.91 25.71
CA ARG A 281 6.92 6.19 25.29
C ARG A 281 7.05 5.66 23.85
N ARG A 282 6.43 4.52 23.56
CA ARG A 282 6.38 3.96 22.19
C ARG A 282 5.48 4.78 21.27
N ILE A 283 5.71 4.69 19.96
CA ILE A 283 4.81 5.30 18.95
C ILE A 283 3.48 4.59 18.96
#